data_AF-A0A9N9KBK6-F1
#
_entry.id   AF-A0A9N9KBK6-F1
#
_cell.length_a   1.000
_cell.length_b   1.000
_cell.length_c   1.000
_cell.angle_alpha   90.00
_cell.angle_beta   90.00
_cell.angle_gamma   90.00
#
_symmetry.space_group_name_H-M   'P 1'
#
loop_
_entity.id
_entity.type
_entity.pdbx_description
1 polymer ?
#
loop_
_entity_poly.entity_id
_entity_poly.type
_entity_poly.pdbx_seq_one_letter_code
_entity_poly.pdbx_strand_id
1 'polypeptide(L)' 'MLAIIPKTKINIAIDGYTASGKTTIGKELASQLNYQFIDSGLFYRYIGYYYYDNTSLEE' A
#
# COMPACT_ATOMS: atom_id res chain seq x y z
N MET A 1 -29.90 1.99 -25.74
CA MET A 1 -29.50 1.10 -24.63
C MET A 1 -27.99 1.01 -24.65
N LEU A 2 -27.29 1.84 -23.86
CA LEU A 2 -25.83 1.77 -23.76
C LEU A 2 -25.48 0.61 -22.82
N ALA A 3 -24.80 -0.40 -23.35
CA ALA A 3 -24.27 -1.49 -22.54
C ALA A 3 -23.21 -0.92 -21.59
N ILE A 4 -23.55 -0.86 -20.30
CA ILE A 4 -22.57 -0.60 -19.25
C ILE A 4 -21.77 -1.89 -19.11
N ILE A 5 -20.63 -1.98 -19.79
CA ILE A 5 -19.65 -3.01 -19.51
C ILE A 5 -19.12 -2.72 -18.10
N PRO A 6 -19.28 -3.62 -17.11
CA PRO A 6 -18.74 -3.39 -15.78
C PRO A 6 -17.23 -3.21 -15.92
N LYS A 7 -16.74 -2.04 -15.49
CA LYS A 7 -15.32 -1.71 -15.55
C LYS A 7 -14.58 -2.66 -14.60
N THR A 8 -13.91 -3.66 -15.15
CA THR A 8 -13.09 -4.60 -14.38
C THR A 8 -12.10 -3.81 -13.53
N LYS A 9 -12.11 -4.01 -12.21
CA LYS A 9 -11.12 -3.39 -11.32
C LYS A 9 -9.74 -3.99 -11.63
N ILE A 10 -8.73 -3.14 -11.70
CA ILE A 10 -7.34 -3.54 -11.98
C ILE A 10 -6.45 -3.28 -10.77
N ASN A 11 -5.40 -4.08 -10.59
CA ASN A 11 -4.39 -3.79 -9.56
C ASN A 11 -3.37 -2.79 -10.11
N ILE A 12 -3.05 -1.76 -9.33
CA ILE A 12 -2.10 -0.71 -9.70
C ILE A 12 -0.88 -0.81 -8.78
N ALA A 13 0.29 -1.08 -9.35
CA ALA A 13 1.56 -1.04 -8.62
C ALA A 13 2.15 0.38 -8.65
N ILE A 14 2.71 0.82 -7.51
CA ILE A 14 3.33 2.15 -7.35
C ILE A 14 4.74 1.96 -6.79
N ASP A 15 5.74 1.98 -7.67
CA ASP A 15 7.15 1.72 -7.35
C ASP A 15 8.04 2.97 -7.51
N GLY A 16 9.20 2.97 -6.84
CA GLY A 16 10.16 4.08 -6.87
C GLY A 16 11.03 4.17 -5.62
N TYR A 17 12.00 5.08 -5.62
CA TYR A 17 13.00 5.22 -4.54
C TYR A 17 12.43 5.62 -3.18
N THR A 18 13.19 5.40 -2.11
CA THR A 18 12.84 5.87 -0.76
C THR A 18 12.61 7.38 -0.75
N ALA A 19 11.64 7.85 0.04
CA ALA A 19 11.25 9.26 0.16
C ALA A 19 10.66 9.93 -1.09
N SER A 20 10.35 9.19 -2.17
CA SER A 20 9.77 9.76 -3.40
C SER A 20 8.27 10.11 -3.34
N GLY A 21 7.61 10.02 -2.17
CA GLY A 21 6.20 10.39 -2.01
C GLY A 21 5.15 9.37 -2.48
N LYS A 22 5.55 8.11 -2.77
CA LYS A 22 4.66 7.04 -3.27
C LYS A 22 3.42 6.80 -2.41
N THR A 23 3.59 6.72 -1.10
CA THR A 23 2.48 6.52 -0.16
C THR A 23 1.48 7.68 -0.22
N THR A 24 1.98 8.92 -0.36
CA THR A 24 1.12 10.11 -0.45
C THR A 24 0.30 10.10 -1.73
N ILE A 25 0.95 9.91 -2.88
CA ILE A 25 0.27 9.87 -4.19
C ILE A 25 -0.66 8.65 -4.28
N GLY A 26 -0.24 7.49 -3.77
CA GLY A 26 -1.05 6.28 -3.81
C GLY A 26 -2.32 6.35 -3.00
N LYS A 27 -2.29 6.99 -1.81
CA LYS A 27 -3.49 7.24 -1.00
C LYS A 27 -4.46 8.19 -1.71
N GLU A 28 -3.94 9.28 -2.27
CA GLU A 28 -4.75 10.25 -3.01
C GLU A 28 -5.40 9.60 -4.24
N LEU A 29 -4.61 8.88 -5.05
CA LEU A 29 -5.08 8.17 -6.22
C LEU A 29 -6.15 7.12 -5.87
N ALA A 30 -5.94 6.36 -4.80
CA ALA A 30 -6.89 5.36 -4.34
C ALA A 30 -8.21 6.00 -3.88
N SER A 31 -8.16 7.14 -3.19
CA SER A 31 -9.35 7.90 -2.80
C SER A 31 -10.14 8.39 -4.02
N GLN A 32 -9.46 8.99 -5.01
CA GLN A 32 -10.11 9.50 -6.21
C GLN A 32 -10.73 8.41 -7.09
N LEU A 33 -10.10 7.23 -7.15
CA LEU A 33 -10.56 6.13 -7.99
C LEU A 33 -11.46 5.11 -7.27
N ASN A 34 -11.74 5.31 -5.97
CA ASN A 34 -12.46 4.36 -5.12
C ASN A 34 -11.78 2.97 -5.07
N TYR A 35 -10.46 2.99 -4.84
CA TYR A 35 -9.62 1.83 -4.61
C TYR A 35 -9.18 1.74 -3.15
N GLN A 36 -8.81 0.54 -2.73
CA GLN A 36 -8.08 0.36 -1.48
C GLN A 36 -6.58 0.56 -1.73
N PHE A 37 -5.93 1.36 -0.88
CA PHE A 37 -4.49 1.52 -0.90
C PHE A 37 -3.83 0.50 0.05
N ILE A 38 -2.77 -0.17 -0.42
CA ILE A 38 -1.98 -1.13 0.35
C ILE A 38 -0.54 -0.63 0.42
N ASP A 39 -0.02 -0.38 1.64
CA ASP A 39 1.35 0.07 1.88
C ASP A 39 2.25 -1.11 2.29
N SER A 40 3.03 -1.63 1.34
CA SER A 40 4.00 -2.70 1.61
C SER A 40 5.13 -2.26 2.56
N GLY A 41 5.50 -0.97 2.53
CA GLY A 41 6.56 -0.42 3.38
C GLY A 41 6.18 -0.39 4.86
N LEU A 42 4.92 -0.12 5.20
CA LEU A 42 4.43 -0.24 6.58
C LEU A 42 4.41 -1.69 7.06
N PHE A 43 4.01 -2.63 6.20
CA PHE A 43 4.02 -4.06 6.53
C PHE A 43 5.42 -4.54 6.91
N TYR A 44 6.43 -4.29 6.06
CA TYR A 44 7.81 -4.70 6.37
C TYR A 44 8.37 -4.03 7.62
N ARG A 45 8.04 -2.76 7.88
CA ARG A 45 8.45 -2.06 9.11
C ARG A 45 7.80 -2.67 10.35
N TYR A 46 6.52 -3.02 10.29
CA TYR A 46 5.84 -3.68 11.40
C TYR A 46 6.48 -5.03 11.71
N ILE A 47 6.76 -5.84 10.70
CA ILE A 47 7.44 -7.13 10.88
C ILE A 47 8.84 -6.92 11.49
N GLY A 48 9.62 -5.97 10.98
CA GLY A 48 10.93 -5.65 11.55
C GLY A 48 10.85 -5.19 13.01
N TYR A 49 9.87 -4.35 13.34
CA TYR A 49 9.62 -3.93 14.72
C TYR A 49 9.21 -5.09 15.62
N TYR A 50 8.29 -5.95 15.15
CA TYR A 50 7.86 -7.14 15.89
C TYR A 50 9.06 -8.03 16.24
N TYR A 51 9.93 -8.31 15.27
CA TYR A 51 11.13 -9.10 15.54
C TYR A 51 12.07 -8.40 16.52
N TYR A 52 12.36 -7.11 16.31
CA TYR A 52 13.22 -6.35 17.21
C TYR A 52 12.70 -6.37 18.65
N ASP A 53 11.41 -6.09 18.85
CA ASP A 53 10.77 -6.04 20.16
C ASP A 53 10.77 -7.42 20.84
N ASN A 54 10.45 -8.50 20.12
CA ASN A 54 10.42 -9.84 20.69
C ASN A 54 11.82 -10.44 20.94
N THR A 55 12.83 -10.10 20.14
CA THR A 55 14.22 -10.51 20.41
C THR A 55 14.80 -9.77 21.62
N SER A 56 14.36 -8.53 21.87
CA SER A 56 14.76 -7.75 23.05
C SER A 56 14.18 -8.29 24.37
N LEU A 57 13.19 -9.19 24.31
CA LEU A 57 12.55 -9.82 25.47
C LEU A 57 13.13 -11.20 25.80
N GLU A 58 14.00 -11.74 24.95
CA GLU A 58 14.68 -13.03 25.16
C GLU A 58 16.15 -12.87 25.64
N GLU A 59 16.67 -11.64 25.70
CA GLU A 59 17.96 -11.27 26.34
C GLU A 59 17.76 -10.76 27.77
#